data_AF-A0A9C9MZ53-F1
#
_entry.id   AF-A0A9C9MZ53-F1
#
_cell.length_a   1.000
_cell.length_b   1.000
_cell.length_c   1.000
_cell.angle_alpha   90.00
_cell.angle_beta   90.00
_cell.angle_gamma   90.00
#
_symmetry.space_group_name_H-M   'P 1'
#
loop_
_entity.id
_entity.type
_entity.pdbx_description
1 polymer ?
#
loop_
_entity_poly.entity_id
_entity_poly.type
_entity_poly.pdbx_seq_one_letter_code
_entity_poly.pdbx_strand_id
1 'polypeptide(L)'
;MPATGTGSLTETKAPDSDDYALPLSEEQDNNAIAEAENNPIPTATAILASAEQSTEPTIKPDPQLIITREVPADLNWKDIPIMPEITEYALAIYEQGIAMGRNPNHISVVGDCQAIPFVFLGRYGLGQFTLTGTDVALSSMIRHYRDSFAREGAAVRGGFTAASVLSPVRADPDLCRPGENPMECEWRIHNPSIVFINLETWREEGTVDRYELYLQQIVEYALERGTLPIIIM
;
A
#
# COMPACT_ATOMS: atom_id res chain seq x y z
N MET A 1 67.70 -19.96 2.14
CA MET A 1 66.46 -19.28 2.58
C MET A 1 65.58 -19.16 1.36
N PRO A 2 64.36 -19.73 1.38
CA PRO A 2 63.25 -19.14 2.13
C PRO A 2 62.48 -20.15 2.98
N ALA A 3 61.83 -19.64 4.03
CA ALA A 3 60.91 -20.37 4.88
C ALA A 3 59.47 -20.20 4.36
N THR A 4 58.78 -21.32 4.31
CA THR A 4 57.33 -21.49 4.16
C THR A 4 56.56 -20.82 5.31
N GLY A 5 55.49 -20.10 5.00
CA GLY A 5 54.58 -19.54 5.99
C GLY A 5 53.18 -19.37 5.41
N THR A 6 52.35 -20.37 5.65
CA THR A 6 50.91 -20.42 5.38
C THR A 6 50.15 -19.47 6.31
N GLY A 7 49.48 -18.46 5.74
CA GLY A 7 48.57 -17.57 6.47
C GLY A 7 47.14 -18.13 6.45
N SER A 8 46.71 -18.64 7.60
CA SER A 8 45.36 -19.12 7.88
C SER A 8 44.39 -17.94 8.04
N LEU A 9 43.21 -18.08 7.44
CA LEU A 9 42.05 -17.21 7.61
C LEU A 9 41.52 -17.35 9.04
N THR A 10 41.65 -16.30 9.85
CA THR A 10 40.99 -16.22 11.14
C THR A 10 39.56 -15.70 10.96
N GLU A 11 38.63 -16.60 11.25
CA GLU A 11 37.19 -16.41 11.42
C GLU A 11 36.88 -15.29 12.43
N THR A 12 36.19 -14.23 12.00
CA THR A 12 35.68 -13.20 12.91
C THR A 12 34.31 -13.63 13.41
N LYS A 13 34.26 -14.00 14.70
CA LYS A 13 33.08 -14.38 15.48
C LYS A 13 32.02 -13.25 15.50
N ALA A 14 30.75 -13.61 15.26
CA ALA A 14 29.60 -12.72 15.42
C ALA A 14 29.38 -12.34 16.90
N PRO A 15 28.99 -11.09 17.23
CA PRO A 15 28.68 -10.72 18.60
C PRO A 15 27.26 -11.16 19.03
N ASP A 16 27.19 -11.64 20.27
CA ASP A 16 26.04 -12.25 20.96
C ASP A 16 24.85 -11.30 21.20
N SER A 17 23.67 -11.89 21.32
CA SER A 17 22.33 -11.27 21.24
C SER A 17 21.64 -11.04 22.58
N ASP A 18 22.30 -10.38 23.55
CA ASP A 18 21.74 -10.20 24.91
C ASP A 18 21.93 -8.78 25.48
N ASP A 19 21.53 -7.72 24.76
CA ASP A 19 21.66 -6.34 25.31
C ASP A 19 20.52 -5.36 24.95
N TYR A 20 19.27 -5.84 24.97
CA TYR A 20 18.09 -4.97 24.94
C TYR A 20 17.01 -5.45 25.93
N ALA A 21 17.31 -5.38 27.23
CA ALA A 21 16.30 -5.42 28.28
C ALA A 21 15.95 -3.98 28.69
N LEU A 22 14.75 -3.51 28.31
CA LEU A 22 14.17 -2.27 28.83
C LEU A 22 13.52 -2.55 30.20
N PRO A 23 13.74 -1.71 31.23
CA PRO A 23 13.18 -1.93 32.56
C PRO A 23 11.68 -1.57 32.60
N LEU A 24 10.90 -2.47 33.20
CA LEU A 24 9.51 -2.26 33.60
C LEU A 24 9.46 -1.27 34.78
N SER A 25 8.66 -0.21 34.68
CA SER A 25 8.33 0.66 35.81
C SER A 25 6.81 0.73 36.03
N GLU A 26 6.39 0.02 37.08
CA GLU A 26 5.45 0.40 38.15
C GLU A 26 4.04 0.91 37.78
N GLU A 27 3.05 0.05 38.02
CA GLU A 27 1.64 0.38 38.21
C GLU A 27 1.46 1.20 39.50
N GLN A 28 0.78 2.36 39.40
CA GLN A 28 0.24 3.08 40.56
C GLN A 28 -1.27 2.95 40.60
N ASP A 29 -1.72 2.10 41.52
CA ASP A 29 -3.05 2.05 42.12
C ASP A 29 -3.43 3.43 42.66
N ASN A 30 -4.64 3.91 42.33
CA ASN A 30 -5.32 4.94 43.12
C ASN A 30 -6.84 4.80 42.99
N ASN A 31 -7.42 4.00 43.89
CA ASN A 31 -8.83 3.99 44.23
C ASN A 31 -9.10 5.11 45.25
N ALA A 32 -9.95 6.08 44.90
CA ALA A 32 -10.57 6.98 45.86
C ALA A 32 -12.05 7.17 45.48
N ILE A 33 -12.93 6.66 46.36
CA ILE A 33 -14.37 6.91 46.37
C ILE A 33 -14.59 8.18 47.18
N ALA A 34 -15.33 9.16 46.64
CA ALA A 34 -15.92 10.25 47.42
C ALA A 34 -17.34 10.55 46.91
N GLU A 35 -18.22 10.74 47.88
CA GLU A 35 -19.67 10.82 47.77
C GLU A 35 -20.21 12.12 47.17
N ALA A 36 -21.48 12.04 46.78
CA ALA A 36 -22.28 13.03 46.08
C ALA A 36 -22.54 14.32 46.88
N GLU A 37 -22.52 15.46 46.17
CA GLU A 37 -23.22 16.67 46.59
C GLU A 37 -24.09 17.24 45.46
N ASN A 38 -25.30 17.59 45.85
CA ASN A 38 -26.48 17.95 45.08
C ASN A 38 -26.45 19.43 44.68
N ASN A 39 -26.66 19.77 43.40
CA ASN A 39 -27.13 21.10 42.99
C ASN A 39 -27.74 21.12 41.57
N PRO A 40 -28.60 22.11 41.25
CA PRO A 40 -29.80 21.88 40.46
C PRO A 40 -29.61 22.02 38.94
N ILE A 41 -30.48 21.31 38.22
CA ILE A 41 -30.56 21.24 36.76
C ILE A 41 -30.88 22.62 36.17
N PRO A 42 -30.07 23.19 35.27
CA PRO A 42 -30.47 24.32 34.45
C PRO A 42 -31.23 23.83 33.21
N THR A 43 -32.48 24.27 33.08
CA THR A 43 -33.33 24.13 31.90
C THR A 43 -32.64 24.74 30.68
N ALA A 44 -32.19 23.91 29.74
CA ALA A 44 -31.67 24.36 28.45
C ALA A 44 -32.83 24.53 27.45
N THR A 45 -33.09 25.79 27.12
CA THR A 45 -33.93 26.24 26.01
C THR A 45 -33.50 25.57 24.69
N ALA A 46 -34.44 24.93 23.99
CA ALA A 46 -34.20 24.39 22.67
C ALA A 46 -33.94 25.53 21.67
N ILE A 47 -32.70 25.62 21.19
CA ILE A 47 -32.33 26.44 20.04
C ILE A 47 -32.61 25.60 18.79
N LEU A 48 -33.57 26.04 17.97
CA LEU A 48 -33.79 25.49 16.64
C LEU A 48 -32.58 25.86 15.77
N ALA A 49 -31.64 24.91 15.63
CA ALA A 49 -30.58 24.99 14.63
C ALA A 49 -31.20 24.72 13.25
N SER A 50 -31.27 25.77 12.44
CA SER A 50 -31.55 25.67 11.01
C SER A 50 -30.40 24.89 10.37
N ALA A 51 -30.66 23.66 9.95
CA ALA A 51 -29.70 22.86 9.19
C ALA A 51 -29.57 23.48 7.80
N GLU A 52 -28.53 24.29 7.59
CA GLU A 52 -28.08 24.63 6.25
C GLU A 52 -27.51 23.36 5.61
N GLN A 53 -28.20 22.93 4.55
CA GLN A 53 -27.90 21.73 3.80
C GLN A 53 -26.62 21.98 3.00
N SER A 54 -25.49 21.48 3.50
CA SER A 54 -24.22 21.45 2.78
C SER A 54 -24.39 20.61 1.51
N THR A 55 -24.42 21.25 0.35
CA THR A 55 -24.30 20.57 -0.95
C THR A 55 -22.83 20.35 -1.24
N GLU A 56 -22.21 19.43 -0.51
CA GLU A 56 -20.90 18.89 -0.90
C GLU A 56 -21.13 17.87 -2.02
N PRO A 57 -20.52 18.04 -3.21
CA PRO A 57 -20.66 17.05 -4.26
C PRO A 57 -19.94 15.78 -3.82
N THR A 58 -20.70 14.81 -3.32
CA THR A 58 -20.21 13.44 -3.17
C THR A 58 -20.00 12.88 -4.56
N ILE A 59 -18.79 12.98 -5.10
CA ILE A 59 -18.38 12.21 -6.27
C ILE A 59 -18.29 10.76 -5.80
N LYS A 60 -19.42 10.07 -5.79
CA LYS A 60 -19.44 8.62 -5.69
C LYS A 60 -18.87 8.10 -7.02
N PRO A 61 -17.84 7.24 -7.02
CA PRO A 61 -17.45 6.57 -8.26
C PRO A 61 -18.68 5.85 -8.80
N ASP A 62 -19.14 6.26 -9.98
CA ASP A 62 -20.31 5.66 -10.63
C ASP A 62 -19.91 4.26 -11.12
N PRO A 63 -20.50 3.18 -10.55
CA PRO A 63 -20.18 1.82 -10.97
C PRO A 63 -20.60 1.53 -12.43
N GLN A 64 -21.47 2.37 -13.03
CA GLN A 64 -21.98 2.17 -14.39
C GLN A 64 -21.05 2.72 -15.49
N LEU A 65 -20.04 3.54 -15.14
CA LEU A 65 -19.13 4.15 -16.12
C LEU A 65 -18.10 3.16 -16.72
N ILE A 66 -18.07 1.91 -16.27
CA ILE A 66 -16.88 1.06 -16.43
C ILE A 66 -17.07 -0.12 -17.43
N ILE A 67 -18.32 -0.49 -17.79
CA ILE A 67 -18.56 -1.57 -18.78
C ILE A 67 -18.25 -1.13 -20.24
N THR A 68 -18.09 0.16 -20.50
CA THR A 68 -17.83 0.70 -21.85
C THR A 68 -16.84 1.86 -21.84
N ARG A 69 -15.69 1.72 -21.17
CA ARG A 69 -14.59 2.65 -21.44
C ARG A 69 -14.01 2.30 -22.82
N GLU A 70 -14.67 2.81 -23.87
CA GLU A 70 -14.10 2.77 -25.21
C GLU A 70 -12.79 3.55 -25.17
N VAL A 71 -11.70 2.88 -25.52
CA VAL A 71 -10.42 3.56 -25.74
C VAL A 71 -10.65 4.54 -26.89
N PRO A 72 -10.42 5.85 -26.70
CA PRO A 72 -10.60 6.81 -27.77
C PRO A 72 -9.82 6.36 -29.00
N ALA A 73 -10.47 6.36 -30.17
CA ALA A 73 -9.86 5.86 -31.41
C ALA A 73 -8.59 6.63 -31.82
N ASP A 74 -8.44 7.85 -31.30
CA ASP A 74 -7.30 8.75 -31.48
C ASP A 74 -6.26 8.65 -30.34
N LEU A 75 -6.46 7.80 -29.34
CA LEU A 75 -5.50 7.60 -28.26
C LEU A 75 -4.25 6.88 -28.79
N ASN A 76 -3.16 7.62 -28.94
CA ASN A 76 -1.83 7.04 -29.14
C ASN A 76 -1.09 6.98 -27.80
N TRP A 77 -0.99 5.78 -27.23
CA TRP A 77 -0.33 5.55 -25.95
C TRP A 77 1.14 6.01 -25.92
N LYS A 78 1.80 6.10 -27.08
CA LYS A 78 3.20 6.55 -27.19
C LYS A 78 3.37 8.05 -26.99
N ASP A 79 2.31 8.82 -27.17
CA ASP A 79 2.32 10.28 -27.00
C ASP A 79 2.01 10.66 -25.55
N ILE A 80 1.67 9.68 -24.69
CA ILE A 80 1.43 9.91 -23.27
C ILE A 80 2.76 10.19 -22.56
N PRO A 81 2.85 11.23 -21.71
CA PRO A 81 4.05 11.50 -20.93
C PRO A 81 4.48 10.30 -20.08
N ILE A 82 5.79 10.05 -20.02
CA ILE A 82 6.36 9.00 -19.16
C ILE A 82 5.99 9.24 -17.69
N MET A 83 6.05 10.50 -17.27
CA MET A 83 5.59 10.92 -15.95
C MET A 83 4.16 11.45 -16.08
N PRO A 84 3.15 10.76 -15.52
CA PRO A 84 1.77 11.23 -15.61
C PRO A 84 1.60 12.51 -14.78
N GLU A 85 0.75 13.41 -15.28
CA GLU A 85 0.27 14.54 -14.48
C GLU A 85 -0.77 14.04 -13.47
N ILE A 86 -0.70 14.54 -12.24
CA ILE A 86 -1.70 14.22 -11.21
C ILE A 86 -2.98 14.97 -11.55
N THR A 87 -4.04 14.22 -11.88
CA THR A 87 -5.35 14.79 -12.19
C THR A 87 -6.13 15.09 -10.92
N GLU A 88 -7.13 15.98 -11.00
CA GLU A 88 -8.08 16.24 -9.91
C GLU A 88 -8.81 14.95 -9.47
N TYR A 89 -9.09 14.06 -10.42
CA TYR A 89 -9.73 12.77 -10.12
C TYR A 89 -8.80 11.83 -9.32
N ALA A 90 -7.51 11.76 -9.68
CA ALA A 90 -6.53 10.98 -8.92
C ALA A 90 -6.38 11.51 -7.49
N LEU A 91 -6.39 12.84 -7.34
CA LEU A 91 -6.36 13.47 -6.02
C LEU A 91 -7.61 13.14 -5.20
N ALA A 92 -8.80 13.23 -5.81
CA ALA A 92 -10.07 12.89 -5.16
C ALA A 92 -10.12 11.43 -4.68
N ILE A 93 -9.62 10.47 -5.48
CA ILE A 93 -9.51 9.06 -5.05
C ILE A 93 -8.64 8.95 -3.79
N TYR A 94 -7.49 9.61 -3.79
CA TYR A 94 -6.57 9.57 -2.65
C TYR A 94 -7.20 10.20 -1.39
N GLU A 95 -7.79 11.39 -1.51
CA GLU A 95 -8.46 12.08 -0.39
C GLU A 95 -9.63 11.28 0.16
N GLN A 96 -10.45 10.68 -0.71
CA GLN A 96 -11.53 9.78 -0.33
C GLN A 96 -10.97 8.55 0.42
N GLY A 97 -9.85 7.99 -0.06
CA GLY A 97 -9.15 6.90 0.61
C GLY A 97 -8.77 7.22 2.04
N ILE A 98 -8.20 8.40 2.28
CA ILE A 98 -7.85 8.87 3.62
C ILE A 98 -9.11 9.00 4.49
N ALA A 99 -10.19 9.57 3.95
CA ALA A 99 -11.47 9.66 4.66
C ALA A 99 -12.07 8.27 5.00
N MET A 100 -11.81 7.26 4.16
CA MET A 100 -12.18 5.86 4.38
C MET A 100 -11.22 5.10 5.32
N GLY A 101 -10.18 5.76 5.83
CA GLY A 101 -9.22 5.18 6.78
C GLY A 101 -8.08 4.39 6.12
N ARG A 102 -7.80 4.58 4.83
CA ARG A 102 -6.55 4.09 4.21
C ARG A 102 -5.35 4.77 4.88
N ASN A 103 -4.26 4.04 5.06
CA ASN A 103 -3.08 4.59 5.74
C ASN A 103 -2.21 5.40 4.77
N PRO A 104 -2.03 6.72 4.98
CA PRO A 104 -1.25 7.58 4.09
C PRO A 104 0.26 7.26 4.05
N ASN A 105 0.75 6.40 4.96
CA ASN A 105 2.15 5.99 5.01
C ASN A 105 2.39 4.63 4.35
N HIS A 106 1.34 3.96 3.86
CA HIS A 106 1.42 2.61 3.34
C HIS A 106 1.14 2.57 1.85
N ILE A 107 2.07 2.00 1.11
CA ILE A 107 1.86 1.58 -0.27
C ILE A 107 1.94 0.06 -0.35
N SER A 108 1.14 -0.53 -1.23
CA SER A 108 1.24 -1.95 -1.60
C SER A 108 1.79 -2.09 -3.01
N VAL A 109 2.30 -3.29 -3.30
CA VAL A 109 2.63 -3.72 -4.66
C VAL A 109 1.80 -4.96 -4.96
N VAL A 110 1.09 -4.94 -6.10
CA VAL A 110 0.44 -6.10 -6.70
C VAL A 110 1.26 -6.48 -7.92
N GLY A 111 1.83 -7.68 -7.94
CA GLY A 111 2.69 -8.04 -9.06
C GLY A 111 3.33 -9.41 -9.03
N ASP A 112 4.14 -9.65 -10.07
CA ASP A 112 4.82 -10.92 -10.31
C ASP A 112 6.31 -10.88 -9.93
N CYS A 113 7.14 -11.72 -10.57
CA CYS A 113 8.57 -11.77 -10.30
C CYS A 113 9.32 -10.46 -10.62
N GLN A 114 8.77 -9.58 -11.47
CA GLN A 114 9.37 -8.26 -11.73
C GLN A 114 8.98 -7.21 -10.69
N ALA A 115 8.03 -7.53 -9.81
CA ALA A 115 7.51 -6.62 -8.80
C ALA A 115 7.99 -6.95 -7.37
N ILE A 116 8.64 -8.10 -7.17
CA ILE A 116 9.18 -8.48 -5.85
C ILE A 116 10.19 -7.43 -5.35
N PRO A 117 10.33 -7.26 -4.02
CA PRO A 117 11.22 -6.23 -3.45
C PRO A 117 12.66 -6.31 -3.97
N PHE A 118 13.16 -7.53 -4.23
CA PHE A 118 14.51 -7.73 -4.76
C PHE A 118 14.73 -7.08 -6.13
N VAL A 119 13.69 -7.00 -6.98
CA VAL A 119 13.78 -6.47 -8.35
C VAL A 119 13.29 -5.03 -8.45
N PHE A 120 12.23 -4.69 -7.70
CA PHE A 120 11.50 -3.44 -7.89
C PHE A 120 11.93 -2.33 -6.93
N LEU A 121 11.23 -2.15 -5.81
CA LEU A 121 11.44 -1.01 -4.90
C LEU A 121 12.27 -1.33 -3.65
N GLY A 122 12.57 -2.59 -3.35
CA GLY A 122 13.14 -3.02 -2.07
C GLY A 122 14.47 -2.37 -1.71
N ARG A 123 15.31 -2.08 -2.71
CA ARG A 123 16.57 -1.34 -2.49
C ARG A 123 16.37 0.01 -1.79
N TYR A 124 15.25 0.68 -2.03
CA TYR A 124 14.95 1.98 -1.41
C TYR A 124 14.55 1.82 0.05
N GLY A 125 13.77 0.79 0.38
CA GLY A 125 13.43 0.46 1.78
C GLY A 125 14.66 0.04 2.58
N LEU A 126 15.59 -0.69 1.95
CA LEU A 126 16.84 -1.16 2.55
C LEU A 126 17.95 -0.10 2.60
N GLY A 127 17.76 1.09 2.01
CA GLY A 127 18.80 2.12 1.96
C GLY A 127 19.97 1.82 1.01
N GLN A 128 19.80 0.89 0.07
CA GLN A 128 20.83 0.42 -0.87
C GLN A 128 20.84 1.25 -2.16
N PHE A 129 20.98 2.57 -2.02
CA PHE A 129 20.97 3.51 -3.14
C PHE A 129 21.75 4.78 -2.84
N THR A 130 22.05 5.55 -3.89
CA THR A 130 22.60 6.90 -3.79
C THR A 130 21.80 7.78 -4.76
N LEU A 131 21.26 8.89 -4.26
CA LEU A 131 20.55 9.87 -5.09
C LEU A 131 21.53 10.95 -5.53
N THR A 132 21.45 11.35 -6.79
CA THR A 132 22.30 12.39 -7.38
C THR A 132 21.47 13.34 -8.23
N GLY A 133 21.95 14.57 -8.41
CA GLY A 133 21.28 15.56 -9.26
C GLY A 133 19.84 15.84 -8.82
N THR A 134 18.90 15.76 -9.76
CA THR A 134 17.48 16.01 -9.53
C THR A 134 16.81 14.97 -8.63
N ASP A 135 17.34 13.75 -8.56
CA ASP A 135 16.72 12.64 -7.82
C ASP A 135 16.78 12.84 -6.30
N VAL A 136 17.63 13.76 -5.81
CA VAL A 136 17.71 14.13 -4.39
C VAL A 136 16.34 14.61 -3.87
N ALA A 137 15.51 15.19 -4.74
CA ALA A 137 14.13 15.58 -4.41
C ALA A 137 13.25 14.39 -3.98
N LEU A 138 13.55 13.16 -4.42
CA LEU A 138 12.80 11.96 -4.07
C LEU A 138 13.05 11.49 -2.64
N SER A 139 14.06 12.02 -1.96
CA SER A 139 14.47 11.58 -0.62
C SER A 139 13.36 11.66 0.42
N SER A 140 12.49 12.68 0.35
CA SER A 140 11.35 12.83 1.27
C SER A 140 10.33 11.72 1.08
N MET A 141 9.96 11.45 -0.18
CA MET A 141 9.03 10.37 -0.52
C MET A 141 9.60 9.01 -0.12
N ILE A 142 10.91 8.80 -0.39
CA ILE A 142 11.55 7.53 -0.06
C ILE A 142 11.55 7.27 1.46
N ARG A 143 11.77 8.33 2.24
CA ARG A 143 11.72 8.24 3.70
C ARG A 143 10.30 7.98 4.20
N HIS A 144 9.30 8.64 3.62
CA HIS A 144 7.89 8.52 3.99
C HIS A 144 7.36 7.09 3.81
N TYR A 145 7.69 6.43 2.69
CA TYR A 145 7.21 5.08 2.36
C TYR A 145 8.24 3.96 2.60
N ARG A 146 9.33 4.25 3.32
CA ARG A 146 10.45 3.32 3.53
C ARG A 146 9.99 1.92 3.93
N ASP A 147 9.08 1.83 4.90
CA ASP A 147 8.62 0.57 5.50
C ASP A 147 7.74 -0.25 4.55
N SER A 148 7.27 0.34 3.46
CA SER A 148 6.49 -0.35 2.44
C SER A 148 7.38 -0.93 1.33
N PHE A 149 8.50 -0.28 0.98
CA PHE A 149 9.29 -0.67 -0.17
C PHE A 149 9.98 -2.03 -0.07
N ALA A 150 10.46 -2.39 1.12
CA ALA A 150 11.17 -3.64 1.33
C ALA A 150 10.22 -4.81 1.68
N ARG A 151 8.91 -4.56 1.78
CA ARG A 151 7.94 -5.60 2.16
C ARG A 151 7.66 -6.55 1.01
N GLU A 152 7.78 -7.84 1.31
CA GLU A 152 7.17 -8.88 0.49
C GLU A 152 5.70 -8.99 0.90
N GLY A 153 4.84 -8.24 0.19
CA GLY A 153 3.40 -8.19 0.44
C GLY A 153 2.69 -9.47 0.00
N ALA A 154 1.48 -9.69 0.50
CA ALA A 154 0.70 -10.89 0.17
C ALA A 154 0.29 -10.94 -1.32
N ALA A 155 0.21 -9.78 -1.96
CA ALA A 155 -0.19 -9.63 -3.36
C ALA A 155 0.98 -9.57 -4.36
N VAL A 156 2.21 -9.86 -3.93
CA VAL A 156 3.39 -9.92 -4.81
C VAL A 156 4.16 -11.22 -4.65
N ARG A 157 4.32 -11.97 -5.74
CA ARG A 157 5.09 -13.23 -5.73
C ARG A 157 5.50 -13.64 -7.13
N GLY A 158 6.66 -14.27 -7.24
CA GLY A 158 7.08 -14.91 -8.49
C GLY A 158 6.02 -15.87 -9.04
N GLY A 159 5.71 -15.73 -10.33
CA GLY A 159 4.68 -16.54 -11.00
C GLY A 159 3.24 -16.12 -10.72
N PHE A 160 3.02 -14.94 -10.13
CA PHE A 160 1.72 -14.31 -10.20
C PHE A 160 1.39 -13.81 -11.61
N THR A 161 0.10 -13.78 -11.90
CA THR A 161 -0.56 -13.20 -13.05
C THR A 161 -1.75 -12.39 -12.54
N ALA A 162 -2.34 -11.54 -13.40
CA ALA A 162 -3.54 -10.78 -13.07
C ALA A 162 -4.69 -11.65 -12.54
N ALA A 163 -4.88 -12.86 -13.09
CA ALA A 163 -5.88 -13.79 -12.59
C ALA A 163 -5.52 -14.35 -11.19
N SER A 164 -4.24 -14.65 -10.97
CA SER A 164 -3.80 -15.37 -9.78
C SER A 164 -3.92 -14.55 -8.50
N VAL A 165 -3.71 -13.22 -8.57
CA VAL A 165 -3.78 -12.33 -7.40
C VAL A 165 -5.22 -12.16 -6.88
N LEU A 166 -6.20 -12.43 -7.75
CA LEU A 166 -7.63 -12.43 -7.44
C LEU A 166 -8.14 -13.80 -6.99
N SER A 167 -7.29 -14.82 -6.95
CA SER A 167 -7.70 -16.20 -6.69
C SER A 167 -7.39 -16.65 -5.25
N PRO A 168 -8.38 -17.07 -4.45
CA PRO A 168 -8.16 -17.54 -3.09
C PRO A 168 -7.21 -18.75 -2.98
N VAL A 169 -7.15 -19.60 -4.00
CA VAL A 169 -6.22 -20.75 -4.00
C VAL A 169 -4.75 -20.35 -4.11
N ARG A 170 -4.47 -19.07 -4.40
CA ARG A 170 -3.12 -18.52 -4.49
C ARG A 170 -2.69 -17.77 -3.24
N ALA A 171 -3.61 -17.54 -2.30
CA ALA A 171 -3.33 -16.86 -1.04
C ALA A 171 -2.33 -17.66 -0.20
N ASP A 172 -1.51 -16.93 0.55
CA ASP A 172 -0.59 -17.52 1.50
C ASP A 172 -1.36 -17.91 2.78
N PRO A 173 -1.47 -19.21 3.14
CA PRO A 173 -2.23 -19.63 4.30
C PRO A 173 -1.65 -19.16 5.64
N ASP A 174 -0.36 -18.77 5.68
CA ASP A 174 0.28 -18.28 6.90
C ASP A 174 -0.03 -16.80 7.16
N LEU A 175 -0.40 -16.04 6.12
CA LEU A 175 -0.72 -14.60 6.19
C LEU A 175 -2.21 -14.30 6.04
N CYS A 176 -2.89 -15.07 5.20
CA CYS A 176 -4.23 -14.77 4.71
C CYS A 176 -5.29 -15.62 5.40
N ARG A 177 -6.48 -15.04 5.59
CA ARG A 177 -7.61 -15.77 6.17
C ARG A 177 -8.19 -16.74 5.15
N PRO A 178 -8.82 -17.85 5.60
CA PRO A 178 -9.52 -18.75 4.69
C PRO A 178 -10.54 -18.00 3.83
N GLY A 179 -10.44 -18.18 2.50
CA GLY A 179 -11.32 -17.55 1.53
C GLY A 179 -10.83 -16.20 0.99
N GLU A 180 -9.83 -15.56 1.60
CA GLU A 180 -9.20 -14.37 1.03
C GLU A 180 -8.39 -14.74 -0.22
N ASN A 181 -8.43 -13.88 -1.23
CA ASN A 181 -7.40 -13.87 -2.27
C ASN A 181 -6.16 -13.05 -1.84
N PRO A 182 -5.00 -13.21 -2.52
CA PRO A 182 -3.79 -12.44 -2.24
C PRO A 182 -4.02 -10.93 -2.10
N MET A 183 -4.84 -10.36 -2.99
CA MET A 183 -5.13 -8.92 -3.01
C MET A 183 -5.96 -8.47 -1.79
N GLU A 184 -6.98 -9.22 -1.42
CA GLU A 184 -7.80 -8.96 -0.23
C GLU A 184 -6.99 -9.05 1.07
N CYS A 185 -6.15 -10.07 1.13
CA CYS A 185 -5.24 -10.29 2.24
C CYS A 185 -4.31 -9.08 2.43
N GLU A 186 -3.70 -8.60 1.35
CA GLU A 186 -2.82 -7.43 1.33
C GLU A 186 -3.55 -6.17 1.85
N TRP A 187 -4.77 -5.90 1.37
CA TRP A 187 -5.54 -4.74 1.83
C TRP A 187 -5.94 -4.82 3.30
N ARG A 188 -6.16 -6.01 3.83
CA ARG A 188 -6.47 -6.22 5.25
C ARG A 188 -5.24 -6.02 6.13
N ILE A 189 -4.09 -6.59 5.76
CA ILE A 189 -2.89 -6.57 6.62
C ILE A 189 -2.11 -5.27 6.50
N HIS A 190 -2.10 -4.65 5.32
CA HIS A 190 -1.28 -3.47 5.04
C HIS A 190 -2.08 -2.19 4.86
N ASN A 191 -3.38 -2.23 4.56
CA ASN A 191 -4.23 -1.03 4.48
C ASN A 191 -3.64 0.14 3.63
N PRO A 192 -3.26 -0.10 2.36
CA PRO A 192 -2.54 0.89 1.55
C PRO A 192 -3.43 2.06 1.10
N SER A 193 -2.85 3.26 0.97
CA SER A 193 -3.49 4.41 0.30
C SER A 193 -3.17 4.50 -1.19
N ILE A 194 -2.03 3.93 -1.60
CA ILE A 194 -1.58 3.85 -2.99
C ILE A 194 -1.16 2.40 -3.27
N VAL A 195 -1.42 1.92 -4.49
CA VAL A 195 -0.95 0.61 -4.93
C VAL A 195 -0.25 0.71 -6.27
N PHE A 196 0.93 0.10 -6.38
CA PHE A 196 1.58 -0.16 -7.66
C PHE A 196 1.12 -1.50 -8.22
N ILE A 197 0.69 -1.51 -9.48
CA ILE A 197 0.27 -2.72 -10.18
C ILE A 197 1.30 -2.97 -11.29
N ASN A 198 2.08 -4.04 -11.17
CA ASN A 198 3.12 -4.43 -12.13
C ASN A 198 2.99 -5.93 -12.42
N LEU A 199 2.23 -6.24 -13.48
CA LEU A 199 1.89 -7.62 -13.88
C LEU A 199 2.15 -7.77 -15.38
N GLU A 200 2.90 -8.79 -15.76
CA GLU A 200 3.17 -9.05 -17.18
C GLU A 200 1.93 -9.57 -17.93
N THR A 201 1.84 -9.21 -19.21
CA THR A 201 0.95 -9.87 -20.16
C THR A 201 1.56 -11.20 -20.60
N TRP A 202 0.77 -12.27 -20.60
CA TRP A 202 1.27 -13.57 -21.05
C TRP A 202 1.51 -13.55 -22.56
N ARG A 203 2.55 -14.27 -23.01
CA ARG A 203 3.05 -14.24 -24.41
C ARG A 203 2.13 -14.88 -25.45
N GLU A 204 0.93 -15.33 -25.06
CA GLU A 204 -0.01 -16.00 -25.95
C GLU A 204 -1.04 -15.00 -26.46
N GLU A 205 -1.11 -14.83 -27.78
CA GLU A 205 -1.96 -13.83 -28.45
C GLU A 205 -3.45 -13.91 -28.06
N GLY A 206 -3.94 -15.08 -27.62
CA GLY A 206 -5.32 -15.29 -27.16
C GLY A 206 -5.59 -14.97 -25.67
N THR A 207 -4.63 -14.38 -24.95
CA THR A 207 -4.76 -14.11 -23.51
C THR A 207 -4.93 -12.64 -23.16
N VAL A 208 -4.82 -11.74 -24.14
CA VAL A 208 -4.89 -10.27 -23.94
C VAL A 208 -6.25 -9.86 -23.37
N ASP A 209 -7.35 -10.30 -23.97
CA ASP A 209 -8.70 -9.98 -23.48
C ASP A 209 -8.91 -10.43 -22.02
N ARG A 210 -8.34 -11.59 -21.65
CA ARG A 210 -8.40 -12.09 -20.27
C ARG A 210 -7.55 -11.24 -19.34
N TYR A 211 -6.35 -10.85 -19.78
CA TYR A 211 -5.48 -9.97 -19.02
C TYR A 211 -6.18 -8.64 -18.74
N GLU A 212 -6.80 -8.03 -19.76
CA GLU A 212 -7.57 -6.79 -19.61
C GLU A 212 -8.68 -6.94 -18.57
N LEU A 213 -9.50 -7.99 -18.68
CA LEU A 213 -10.58 -8.25 -17.72
C LEU A 213 -10.09 -8.36 -16.27
N TYR A 214 -8.97 -9.04 -16.04
CA TYR A 214 -8.43 -9.18 -14.69
C TYR A 214 -7.73 -7.91 -14.20
N LEU A 215 -7.00 -7.21 -15.07
CA LEU A 215 -6.38 -5.93 -14.72
C LEU A 215 -7.45 -4.91 -14.36
N GLN A 216 -8.55 -4.88 -15.10
CA GLN A 216 -9.72 -4.06 -14.80
C GLN A 216 -10.28 -4.38 -13.42
N GLN A 217 -10.50 -5.66 -13.09
CA GLN A 217 -10.95 -6.07 -11.75
C GLN A 217 -9.99 -5.65 -10.64
N ILE A 218 -8.67 -5.72 -10.86
CA ILE A 218 -7.66 -5.26 -9.90
C ILE A 218 -7.78 -3.73 -9.69
N VAL A 219 -7.91 -2.97 -10.78
CA VAL A 219 -8.05 -1.51 -10.71
C VAL A 219 -9.35 -1.13 -10.00
N GLU A 220 -10.47 -1.75 -10.35
CA GLU A 220 -11.77 -1.54 -9.70
C GLU A 220 -11.71 -1.86 -8.21
N TYR A 221 -11.13 -3.01 -7.85
CA TYR A 221 -10.96 -3.40 -6.45
C TYR A 221 -10.22 -2.33 -5.64
N ALA A 222 -9.15 -1.75 -6.19
CA ALA A 222 -8.39 -0.68 -5.56
C ALA A 222 -9.23 0.60 -5.42
N LEU A 223 -9.88 1.04 -6.49
CA LEU A 223 -10.71 2.25 -6.52
C LEU A 223 -11.88 2.18 -5.54
N GLU A 224 -12.60 1.06 -5.50
CA GLU A 224 -13.73 0.83 -4.58
C GLU A 224 -13.33 0.91 -3.10
N ARG A 225 -12.05 0.69 -2.79
CA ARG A 225 -11.48 0.75 -1.44
C ARG A 225 -10.75 2.06 -1.17
N GLY A 226 -10.86 3.04 -2.06
CA GLY A 226 -10.21 4.34 -1.94
C GLY A 226 -8.68 4.23 -2.02
N THR A 227 -8.14 3.25 -2.73
CA THR A 227 -6.70 3.12 -2.95
C THR A 227 -6.37 3.62 -4.35
N LEU A 228 -5.44 4.56 -4.46
CA LEU A 228 -5.03 5.13 -5.75
C LEU A 228 -4.13 4.13 -6.51
N PRO A 229 -4.56 3.59 -7.66
CA PRO A 229 -3.74 2.66 -8.43
C PRO A 229 -2.74 3.40 -9.34
N ILE A 230 -1.51 2.91 -9.38
CA ILE A 230 -0.48 3.30 -10.33
C ILE A 230 -0.10 2.07 -11.13
N ILE A 231 -0.40 2.07 -12.43
CA ILE A 231 -0.13 0.94 -13.31
C ILE A 231 1.25 1.11 -13.92
N ILE A 232 2.06 0.06 -13.85
CA ILE A 232 3.39 -0.04 -14.44
C ILE A 232 3.32 -1.12 -15.51
N MET A 233 3.83 -0.81 -16.70
CA MET A 233 3.90 -1.71 -17.86
C MET A 233 5.33 -1.91 -18.30
#